data_AF-A0A0G1Q669-F1
#
_entry.id   AF-A0A0G1Q669-F1
#
_cell.length_a   1.000
_cell.length_b   1.000
_cell.length_c   1.000
_cell.angle_alpha   90.00
_cell.angle_beta   90.00
_cell.angle_gamma   90.00
#
_symmetry.space_group_name_H-M   'P 1'
#
loop_
_entity.id
_entity.type
_entity.pdbx_description
1 polymer ?
#
loop_
_entity_poly.entity_id
_entity_poly.type
_entity_poly.pdbx_seq_one_letter_code
_entity_poly.pdbx_strand_id
1 'polypeptide(L)'
;MLKRLTVLIVSALIFILSAGEISAAVSVADSSATLKKSQVNSDYRVRVLRAYLSKHNSPLAEYAGYFVETADKYNIDWRLVPAISGVESTFGKRIPANSFNAYGWANGAYKFKSWEDSIEIVTKALREKYIDRGAPSIAKIARRYAPPSSTWAGNVKFFMRKIEPLPVAFTLEG
;
A
#
# COMPACT_ATOMS: atom_id res chain seq x y z
N MET A 1 -6.78 -63.46 -57.32
CA MET A 1 -7.28 -63.63 -55.94
C MET A 1 -6.13 -63.26 -55.00
N LEU A 2 -6.38 -62.30 -54.11
CA LEU A 2 -5.42 -61.48 -53.38
C LEU A 2 -4.83 -62.23 -52.17
N LYS A 3 -3.50 -62.37 -52.07
CA LYS A 3 -2.81 -62.58 -50.78
C LYS A 3 -1.50 -61.79 -50.75
N ARG A 4 -1.61 -60.58 -50.20
CA ARG A 4 -0.49 -59.71 -49.83
C ARG A 4 0.24 -60.35 -48.66
N LEU A 5 1.53 -60.64 -48.82
CA LEU A 5 2.41 -61.05 -47.74
C LEU A 5 3.26 -59.84 -47.34
N THR A 6 2.88 -59.18 -46.26
CA THR A 6 3.64 -58.09 -45.64
C THR A 6 3.94 -58.49 -44.21
N VAL A 7 5.18 -58.91 -43.91
CA VAL A 7 5.65 -59.17 -42.54
C VAL A 7 7.16 -58.87 -42.41
N LEU A 8 7.44 -57.84 -41.60
CA LEU A 8 8.53 -57.62 -40.62
C LEU A 8 10.01 -57.45 -41.04
N ILE A 9 10.50 -56.20 -40.89
CA ILE A 9 11.78 -55.86 -40.22
C ILE A 9 11.46 -54.62 -39.36
N VAL A 10 11.02 -54.77 -38.11
CA VAL A 10 11.78 -54.78 -36.84
C VAL A 10 12.78 -53.62 -36.67
N SER A 11 12.40 -52.72 -35.77
CA SER A 11 13.22 -51.97 -34.81
C SER A 11 14.12 -50.85 -35.33
N ALA A 12 13.58 -49.62 -35.34
CA ALA A 12 14.33 -48.46 -34.88
C ALA A 12 13.40 -47.41 -34.25
N LEU A 13 13.50 -47.28 -32.92
CA LEU A 13 13.18 -46.12 -32.10
C LEU A 13 11.73 -45.58 -32.16
N ILE A 14 10.84 -46.31 -31.50
CA ILE A 14 9.77 -45.68 -30.73
C ILE A 14 10.39 -45.29 -29.38
N PHE A 15 10.71 -44.01 -29.19
CA PHE A 15 10.72 -43.31 -27.90
C PHE A 15 11.02 -41.83 -28.16
N ILE A 16 10.15 -41.16 -28.93
CA ILE A 16 10.01 -39.72 -28.75
C ILE A 16 9.05 -39.57 -27.58
N LEU A 17 9.63 -39.55 -26.38
CA LEU A 17 8.94 -39.06 -25.20
C LEU A 17 8.34 -37.70 -25.58
N SER A 18 7.03 -37.59 -25.39
CA SER A 18 6.38 -36.32 -25.12
C SER A 18 7.14 -35.62 -23.98
N ALA A 19 8.10 -34.77 -24.35
CA ALA A 19 8.56 -33.72 -23.46
C ALA A 19 7.42 -32.69 -23.44
N GLY A 20 6.41 -32.96 -22.61
CA GLY A 20 5.46 -31.93 -22.24
C GLY A 20 6.26 -30.75 -21.71
N GLU A 21 6.04 -29.56 -22.26
CA GLU A 21 6.68 -28.36 -21.77
C GLU A 21 6.34 -28.18 -20.29
N ILE A 22 7.33 -28.38 -19.42
CA ILE A 22 7.19 -28.07 -18.00
C ILE A 22 7.17 -26.55 -17.90
N SER A 23 5.97 -25.98 -17.86
CA SER A 23 5.76 -24.56 -17.57
C SER A 23 6.05 -24.31 -16.08
N ALA A 24 7.33 -24.18 -15.74
CA ALA A 24 7.79 -23.85 -14.38
C ALA A 24 7.56 -22.36 -14.03
N ALA A 25 7.28 -21.51 -15.02
CA ALA A 25 7.16 -20.06 -14.85
C ALA A 25 5.85 -19.61 -14.16
N VAL A 26 4.81 -20.44 -14.15
CA VAL A 26 3.50 -20.08 -13.55
C VAL A 26 3.49 -20.24 -12.03
N SER A 27 4.31 -21.13 -11.46
CA SER A 27 4.24 -21.46 -10.02
C SER A 27 4.91 -20.46 -9.07
N VAL A 28 5.96 -19.75 -9.52
CA VAL A 28 6.79 -18.91 -8.64
C VAL A 28 6.13 -17.55 -8.37
N ALA A 29 5.53 -16.94 -9.40
CA ALA A 29 4.84 -15.65 -9.27
C ALA A 29 3.57 -15.77 -8.41
N ASP A 30 2.77 -16.82 -8.61
CA ASP A 30 1.56 -17.08 -7.83
C ASP A 30 1.88 -17.43 -6.37
N SER A 31 2.93 -18.21 -6.13
CA SER A 31 3.40 -18.49 -4.76
C SER A 31 3.89 -17.22 -4.07
N SER A 32 4.64 -16.36 -4.78
CA SER A 32 5.13 -15.09 -4.25
C SER A 32 4.00 -14.09 -3.98
N ALA A 33 3.00 -14.01 -4.88
CA ALA A 33 1.82 -13.18 -4.69
C ALA A 33 0.96 -13.68 -3.51
N THR A 34 0.83 -14.99 -3.35
CA THR A 34 0.12 -15.63 -2.22
C THR A 34 0.84 -15.38 -0.90
N LEU A 35 2.17 -15.52 -0.87
CA LEU A 35 2.99 -15.20 0.30
C LEU A 35 2.91 -13.72 0.66
N LYS A 36 2.99 -12.80 -0.32
CA LYS A 36 2.83 -11.36 -0.10
C LYS A 36 1.45 -11.02 0.45
N LYS A 37 0.39 -11.60 -0.12
CA LYS A 37 -1.00 -11.41 0.35
C LYS A 37 -1.20 -11.96 1.77
N SER A 38 -0.65 -13.14 2.06
CA SER A 38 -0.66 -13.74 3.41
C SER A 38 0.11 -12.86 4.41
N GLN A 39 1.29 -12.36 4.01
CA GLN A 39 2.09 -11.44 4.83
C GLN A 39 1.34 -10.15 5.15
N VAL A 40 0.74 -9.49 4.16
CA VAL A 40 -0.07 -8.27 4.37
C VAL A 40 -1.24 -8.53 5.32
N ASN A 41 -1.85 -9.72 5.29
CA ASN A 41 -2.92 -10.09 6.22
C ASN A 41 -2.39 -10.42 7.63
N SER A 42 -1.16 -10.91 7.71
CA SER A 42 -0.45 -11.20 8.98
C SER A 42 0.29 -10.00 9.57
N ASP A 43 0.42 -8.89 8.85
CA ASP A 43 1.08 -7.68 9.33
C ASP A 43 0.25 -7.04 10.45
N TYR A 44 0.85 -6.89 11.62
CA TYR A 44 0.18 -6.30 12.79
C TYR A 44 -0.22 -4.84 12.53
N ARG A 45 0.59 -4.07 11.79
CA ARG A 45 0.34 -2.66 11.47
C ARG A 45 -0.95 -2.52 10.67
N VAL A 46 -1.13 -3.40 9.70
CA VAL A 46 -2.34 -3.46 8.86
C VAL A 46 -3.57 -3.78 9.70
N ARG A 47 -3.48 -4.75 10.62
CA ARG A 47 -4.58 -5.08 11.53
C ARG A 47 -4.93 -3.91 12.47
N VAL A 48 -3.93 -3.30 13.08
CA VAL A 48 -4.09 -2.15 13.99
C VAL A 48 -4.73 -0.97 13.25
N LEU A 49 -4.18 -0.59 12.09
CA LEU A 49 -4.69 0.51 11.29
C LEU A 49 -6.13 0.26 10.83
N ARG A 50 -6.40 -0.95 10.31
CA ARG A 50 -7.74 -1.33 9.86
C ARG A 50 -8.74 -1.25 11.00
N ALA A 51 -8.45 -1.86 12.14
CA ALA A 51 -9.34 -1.84 13.30
C ALA A 51 -9.62 -0.40 13.77
N TYR A 52 -8.59 0.45 13.80
CA TYR A 52 -8.74 1.85 14.18
C TYR A 52 -9.65 2.61 13.19
N LEU A 53 -9.37 2.53 11.89
CA LEU A 53 -10.16 3.20 10.86
C LEU A 53 -11.61 2.68 10.80
N SER A 54 -11.81 1.36 10.95
CA SER A 54 -13.14 0.74 11.03
C SER A 54 -13.94 1.25 12.23
N LYS A 55 -13.32 1.38 13.41
CA LYS A 55 -13.96 1.97 14.61
C LYS A 55 -14.44 3.40 14.37
N HIS A 56 -13.80 4.13 13.46
CA HIS A 56 -14.18 5.49 13.07
C HIS A 56 -15.17 5.55 11.91
N ASN A 57 -15.64 4.41 11.39
CA ASN A 57 -16.47 4.29 10.18
C ASN A 57 -15.82 4.98 8.97
N SER A 58 -14.51 4.84 8.84
CA SER A 58 -13.74 5.46 7.75
C SER A 58 -13.82 4.63 6.47
N PRO A 59 -14.03 5.26 5.28
CA PRO A 59 -13.89 4.57 4.00
C PRO A 59 -12.46 4.09 3.73
N LEU A 60 -11.48 4.59 4.48
CA LEU A 60 -10.06 4.23 4.34
C LEU A 60 -9.71 2.88 4.98
N ALA A 61 -10.62 2.26 5.74
CA ALA A 61 -10.33 1.03 6.49
C ALA A 61 -9.95 -0.15 5.58
N GLU A 62 -10.57 -0.28 4.42
CA GLU A 62 -10.25 -1.33 3.44
C GLU A 62 -8.82 -1.17 2.89
N TYR A 63 -8.33 0.06 2.84
CA TYR A 63 -7.02 0.45 2.29
C TYR A 63 -5.89 0.42 3.32
N ALA A 64 -6.12 -0.04 4.55
CA ALA A 64 -5.09 -0.13 5.59
C ALA A 64 -3.83 -0.89 5.15
N GLY A 65 -3.99 -1.95 4.35
CA GLY A 65 -2.87 -2.69 3.77
C GLY A 65 -2.03 -1.82 2.83
N TYR A 66 -2.71 -1.04 1.98
CA TYR A 66 -2.06 -0.16 1.01
C TYR A 66 -1.33 1.01 1.69
N PHE A 67 -1.89 1.59 2.76
CA PHE A 67 -1.17 2.58 3.57
C PHE A 67 0.16 2.07 4.09
N VAL A 68 0.18 0.86 4.64
CA VAL A 68 1.39 0.25 5.22
C VAL A 68 2.40 -0.07 4.11
N GLU A 69 1.95 -0.72 3.03
CA GLU A 69 2.82 -1.04 1.88
C GLU A 69 3.45 0.21 1.26
N THR A 70 2.65 1.25 1.02
CA THR A 70 3.13 2.52 0.45
C THR A 70 4.06 3.25 1.41
N ALA A 71 3.79 3.23 2.72
CA ALA A 71 4.69 3.81 3.70
C ALA A 71 6.05 3.12 3.74
N ASP A 72 6.08 1.79 3.65
CA ASP A 72 7.31 1.00 3.54
C ASP A 72 8.07 1.35 2.25
N LYS A 73 7.35 1.39 1.12
CA LYS A 73 7.92 1.76 -0.19
C LYS A 73 8.64 3.12 -0.16
N TYR A 74 8.07 4.11 0.52
CA TYR A 74 8.62 5.46 0.59
C TYR A 74 9.42 5.73 1.86
N ASN A 75 9.66 4.70 2.69
CA ASN A 75 10.40 4.79 3.95
C ASN A 75 9.93 5.96 4.84
N ILE A 76 8.63 5.99 5.14
CA ILE A 76 8.02 6.90 6.12
C ILE A 76 7.24 6.09 7.17
N ASP A 77 6.91 6.73 8.30
CA ASP A 77 6.08 6.09 9.32
C ASP A 77 4.66 5.81 8.77
N TRP A 78 4.23 4.55 8.82
CA TRP A 78 2.94 4.09 8.29
C TRP A 78 1.71 4.72 8.96
N ARG A 79 1.86 5.33 10.14
CA ARG A 79 0.79 6.06 10.84
C ARG A 79 0.63 7.48 10.33
N LEU A 80 1.64 8.05 9.65
CA LEU A 80 1.67 9.47 9.30
C LEU A 80 0.52 9.88 8.38
N VAL A 81 0.37 9.22 7.24
CA VAL A 81 -0.65 9.57 6.24
C VAL A 81 -2.08 9.31 6.74
N PRO A 82 -2.36 8.16 7.40
CA PRO A 82 -3.65 7.97 8.06
C PRO A 82 -3.95 9.03 9.12
N ALA A 83 -2.97 9.42 9.94
CA ALA A 83 -3.14 10.46 10.95
C ALA A 83 -3.45 11.84 10.34
N ILE A 84 -2.78 12.21 9.24
CA ILE A 84 -3.09 13.41 8.46
C ILE A 84 -4.55 13.37 8.00
N SER A 85 -5.03 12.24 7.46
CA SER A 85 -6.44 12.12 7.06
C SER A 85 -7.43 12.31 8.22
N GLY A 86 -7.03 11.93 9.43
CA GLY A 86 -7.79 12.18 10.66
C GLY A 86 -7.98 13.66 10.94
N VAL A 87 -6.92 14.45 10.78
CA VAL A 87 -6.93 15.91 10.94
C VAL A 87 -7.78 16.58 9.86
N GLU A 88 -7.57 16.20 8.60
CA GLU A 88 -8.07 16.94 7.44
C GLU A 88 -9.54 16.64 7.12
N SER A 89 -9.97 15.39 7.30
CA SER A 89 -11.27 14.94 6.77
C SER A 89 -12.00 13.99 7.72
N THR A 90 -11.56 13.90 8.97
CA THR A 90 -12.06 12.87 9.90
C THR A 90 -11.93 11.47 9.29
N PHE A 91 -10.73 11.14 8.79
CA PHE A 91 -10.42 9.87 8.11
C PHE A 91 -11.24 9.64 6.85
N GLY A 92 -11.29 10.61 5.93
CA GLY A 92 -11.95 10.48 4.63
C GLY A 92 -13.48 10.62 4.65
N LYS A 93 -14.08 10.92 5.81
CA LYS A 93 -15.54 11.08 5.95
C LYS A 93 -16.04 12.44 5.45
N ARG A 94 -15.19 13.46 5.49
CA ARG A 94 -15.50 14.83 5.10
C ARG A 94 -14.56 15.25 3.97
N ILE A 95 -14.92 14.89 2.75
CA ILE A 95 -14.15 15.20 1.54
C ILE A 95 -15.06 15.76 0.44
N PRO A 96 -14.52 16.50 -0.53
CA PRO A 96 -15.26 16.83 -1.74
C PRO A 96 -15.73 15.56 -2.47
N ALA A 97 -16.94 15.58 -3.03
CA ALA A 97 -17.53 14.42 -3.68
C ALA A 97 -16.63 13.87 -4.79
N ASN A 98 -16.45 12.54 -4.81
CA ASN A 98 -15.65 11.79 -5.77
C ASN A 98 -14.20 12.30 -5.94
N SER A 99 -13.63 12.91 -4.89
CA SER A 99 -12.27 13.45 -4.94
C SER A 99 -11.20 12.50 -4.43
N PHE A 100 -11.58 11.54 -3.57
CA PHE A 100 -10.66 10.71 -2.78
C PHE A 100 -9.59 11.53 -2.03
N ASN A 101 -9.88 12.80 -1.74
CA ASN A 101 -8.93 13.73 -1.15
C ASN A 101 -9.12 13.81 0.37
N ALA A 102 -8.72 12.76 1.07
CA ALA A 102 -8.81 12.70 2.53
C ALA A 102 -7.80 13.61 3.25
N TYR A 103 -6.91 14.28 2.54
CA TYR A 103 -5.72 14.94 3.10
C TYR A 103 -5.72 16.46 2.89
N GLY A 104 -6.78 17.05 2.34
CA GLY A 104 -6.82 18.48 2.06
C GLY A 104 -5.84 18.91 0.96
N TRP A 105 -5.41 17.99 0.09
CA TRP A 105 -4.40 18.24 -0.93
C TRP A 105 -4.84 19.34 -1.89
N ALA A 106 -3.92 20.27 -2.18
CA ALA A 106 -4.22 21.52 -2.92
C ALA A 106 -5.44 22.27 -2.35
N ASN A 107 -5.51 22.42 -1.03
CA ASN A 107 -6.64 23.03 -0.31
C ASN A 107 -7.99 22.34 -0.60
N GLY A 108 -7.96 21.03 -0.83
CA GLY A 108 -9.13 20.23 -1.20
C GLY A 108 -9.55 20.33 -2.67
N ALA A 109 -8.89 21.16 -3.49
CA ALA A 109 -9.26 21.34 -4.90
C ALA A 109 -8.83 20.16 -5.79
N TYR A 110 -7.84 19.39 -5.37
CA TYR A 110 -7.36 18.24 -6.16
C TYR A 110 -8.34 17.05 -6.05
N LYS A 111 -8.64 16.42 -7.19
CA LYS A 111 -9.41 15.17 -7.28
C LYS A 111 -8.49 14.06 -7.78
N PHE A 112 -8.25 13.09 -6.92
CA PHE A 112 -7.50 11.87 -7.23
C PHE A 112 -8.37 10.88 -8.01
N LYS A 113 -7.74 9.86 -8.57
CA LYS A 113 -8.44 8.83 -9.36
C LYS A 113 -9.10 7.76 -8.49
N SER A 114 -8.46 7.43 -7.37
CA SER A 114 -8.94 6.44 -6.40
C SER A 114 -8.32 6.68 -5.02
N TRP A 115 -8.71 5.87 -4.03
CA TRP A 115 -8.06 5.89 -2.72
C TRP A 115 -6.59 5.50 -2.82
N GLU A 116 -6.24 4.45 -3.55
CA GLU A 116 -4.86 4.03 -3.78
C GLU A 116 -4.02 5.14 -4.44
N ASP A 117 -4.55 5.77 -5.50
CA ASP A 117 -3.90 6.91 -6.17
C ASP A 117 -3.61 8.05 -5.19
N SER A 118 -4.60 8.39 -4.35
CA SER A 118 -4.44 9.44 -3.34
C SER A 118 -3.40 9.09 -2.27
N ILE A 119 -3.36 7.83 -1.81
CA ILE A 119 -2.41 7.34 -0.81
C ILE A 119 -1.00 7.39 -1.38
N GLU A 120 -0.82 6.86 -2.59
CA GLU A 120 0.46 6.82 -3.29
C GLU A 120 1.04 8.22 -3.50
N ILE A 121 0.25 9.14 -4.08
CA ILE A 121 0.69 10.49 -4.39
C ILE A 121 1.06 11.26 -3.13
N VAL A 122 0.20 11.23 -2.10
CA VAL A 122 0.45 11.98 -0.87
C VAL A 122 1.65 11.42 -0.12
N THR A 123 1.77 10.10 -0.01
CA THR A 123 2.90 9.44 0.67
C THR A 123 4.22 9.76 -0.04
N LYS A 124 4.26 9.59 -1.36
CA LYS A 124 5.42 9.95 -2.18
C LYS A 124 5.82 11.41 -1.99
N ALA A 125 4.84 12.31 -2.03
CA ALA A 125 5.11 13.73 -1.89
C ALA A 125 5.66 14.08 -0.49
N LEU A 126 5.12 13.50 0.58
CA LEU A 126 5.67 13.70 1.93
C LEU A 126 7.13 13.25 2.02
N ARG A 127 7.49 12.12 1.41
CA ARG A 127 8.90 11.70 1.29
C ARG A 127 9.72 12.71 0.49
N GLU A 128 9.43 12.84 -0.80
CA GLU A 128 10.30 13.50 -1.78
C GLU A 128 10.28 15.03 -1.71
N LYS A 129 9.16 15.63 -1.31
CA LYS A 129 8.95 17.09 -1.36
C LYS A 129 9.00 17.73 0.01
N TYR A 130 8.83 16.96 1.08
CA TYR A 130 8.93 17.45 2.45
C TYR A 130 10.19 16.92 3.14
N ILE A 131 10.25 15.62 3.43
CA ILE A 131 11.32 15.04 4.27
C ILE A 131 12.68 15.18 3.57
N ASP A 132 12.80 14.76 2.31
CA ASP A 132 14.03 14.90 1.51
C ASP A 132 14.44 16.36 1.29
N ARG A 133 13.48 17.29 1.42
CA ARG A 133 13.74 18.73 1.25
C ARG A 133 13.87 19.45 2.59
N GLY A 134 14.36 18.76 3.62
CA GLY A 134 14.70 19.39 4.91
C GLY A 134 13.53 19.59 5.87
N ALA A 135 12.42 18.86 5.70
CA ALA A 135 11.34 18.78 6.68
C ALA A 135 11.20 17.38 7.32
N PRO A 136 12.22 16.88 8.05
CA PRO A 136 12.22 15.52 8.60
C PRO A 136 11.33 15.28 9.82
N SER A 137 10.70 16.32 10.39
CA SER A 137 9.79 16.19 11.55
C SER A 137 8.39 16.65 11.19
N ILE A 138 7.39 16.16 11.92
CA ILE A 138 5.98 16.60 11.76
C ILE A 138 5.86 18.12 11.94
N ALA A 139 6.61 18.72 12.87
CA ALA A 139 6.62 20.17 13.04
C ALA A 139 7.15 20.90 11.80
N LYS A 140 8.21 20.37 11.15
CA LYS A 140 8.73 20.93 9.90
C LYS A 140 7.79 20.69 8.71
N ILE A 141 7.12 19.55 8.66
CA ILE A 141 6.08 19.26 7.65
C ILE A 141 4.93 20.26 7.80
N ALA A 142 4.44 20.48 9.02
CA ALA A 142 3.31 21.38 9.31
C ALA A 142 3.55 22.80 8.79
N ARG A 143 4.76 23.33 8.94
CA ARG A 143 5.14 24.67 8.44
C ARG A 143 4.99 24.84 6.92
N ARG A 144 5.01 23.73 6.17
CA ARG A 144 4.83 23.73 4.71
C ARG A 144 3.44 23.26 4.30
N TYR A 145 2.90 22.26 4.98
CA TYR A 145 1.65 21.60 4.61
C TYR A 145 0.42 22.41 4.99
N ALA A 146 0.40 22.98 6.20
CA ALA A 146 -0.77 23.62 6.78
C ALA A 146 -0.49 25.01 7.40
N PRO A 147 0.31 25.90 6.77
CA PRO A 147 0.45 27.26 7.29
C PRO A 147 -0.90 28.01 7.24
N PRO A 148 -1.24 28.85 8.24
CA PRO A 148 -0.45 29.22 9.43
C PRO A 148 -0.78 28.38 10.68
N SER A 149 -1.34 27.17 10.55
CA SER A 149 -1.83 26.39 11.69
C SER A 149 -0.73 26.05 12.70
N SER A 150 -0.94 26.43 13.96
CA SER A 150 -0.09 26.06 15.09
C SER A 150 -0.47 24.72 15.73
N THR A 151 -1.67 24.20 15.47
CA THR A 151 -2.23 23.01 16.13
C THR A 151 -2.10 21.74 15.28
N TRP A 152 -1.92 21.88 13.97
CA TRP A 152 -1.90 20.76 13.02
C TRP A 152 -0.90 19.67 13.41
N ALA A 153 0.35 20.03 13.73
CA ALA A 153 1.37 19.07 14.12
C ALA A 153 0.99 18.29 15.39
N GLY A 154 0.36 18.96 16.36
CA GLY A 154 -0.12 18.34 17.59
C GLY A 154 -1.25 17.35 17.32
N ASN A 155 -2.18 17.70 16.43
CA ASN A 155 -3.31 16.84 16.05
C ASN A 155 -2.85 15.59 15.27
N VAL A 156 -1.88 15.74 14.36
CA VAL A 156 -1.27 14.59 13.68
C VAL A 156 -0.59 13.66 14.68
N LYS A 157 0.25 14.20 15.58
CA LYS A 157 0.88 13.40 16.64
C LYS A 157 -0.15 12.73 17.55
N PHE A 158 -1.26 13.40 17.85
CA PHE A 158 -2.37 12.82 18.60
C PHE A 158 -2.95 11.58 17.90
N PHE A 159 -3.30 11.68 16.61
CA PHE A 159 -3.85 10.55 15.89
C PHE A 159 -2.85 9.41 15.69
N MET A 160 -1.57 9.71 15.45
CA MET A 160 -0.53 8.67 15.39
C MET A 160 -0.48 7.86 16.69
N ARG A 161 -0.53 8.51 17.87
CA ARG A 161 -0.58 7.82 19.17
C ARG A 161 -1.88 7.06 19.41
N LYS A 162 -3.00 7.52 18.84
CA LYS A 162 -4.30 6.83 18.95
C LYS A 162 -4.38 5.60 18.05
N ILE A 163 -3.73 5.64 16.88
CA ILE A 163 -3.57 4.49 16.00
C ILE A 163 -2.72 3.43 16.70
N GLU A 164 -1.50 3.80 17.13
CA GLU A 164 -0.64 2.90 17.86
C GLU A 164 0.30 3.66 18.81
N PRO A 165 0.24 3.39 20.12
CA PRO A 165 1.01 4.12 21.12
C PRO A 165 2.48 3.68 21.21
N LEU A 166 2.89 2.62 20.51
CA LEU A 166 4.27 2.13 20.56
C LEU A 166 5.26 3.20 20.05
N PRO A 167 6.44 3.32 20.69
CA PRO A 167 7.45 4.29 20.30
C PRO A 167 7.83 4.13 18.83
N VAL A 168 8.03 5.26 18.15
CA VAL A 168 8.47 5.27 16.76
C VAL A 168 9.95 4.92 16.71
N ALA A 169 10.36 4.03 15.81
CA ALA A 169 11.78 3.71 15.58
C ALA A 169 12.59 4.88 14.97
N PHE A 170 11.97 6.04 14.75
CA PHE A 170 12.58 7.28 14.34
C PHE A 170 11.99 8.42 15.17
N THR A 171 12.83 9.20 15.83
CA THR A 171 12.47 10.23 16.79
C THR A 171 11.38 11.18 16.25
N LEU A 172 10.20 11.19 16.88
CA LEU A 172 9.17 12.23 16.72
C LEU A 172 9.59 13.59 17.29
N GLU A 173 10.83 13.67 17.74
CA GLU A 173 11.45 14.85 18.32
C GLU A 173 12.11 15.66 17.21
N GLY A 174 11.39 16.70 16.84
CA GLY A 174 11.85 17.81 16.03
C GLY A 174 10.73 18.79 15.82
#